data_AF-X6P7P6-F1
#
_entry.id   AF-X6P7P6-F1
#
_cell.length_a   1.000
_cell.length_b   1.000
_cell.length_c   1.000
_cell.angle_alpha   90.00
_cell.angle_beta   90.00
_cell.angle_gamma   90.00
#
_symmetry.space_group_name_H-M   'P 1'
#
loop_
_entity.id
_entity.type
_entity.pdbx_description
1 polymer ?
#
loop_
_entity_poly.entity_id
_entity_poly.type
_entity_poly.pdbx_seq_one_letter_code
_entity_poly.pdbx_strand_id
1 'polypeptide(L)'
;EQVMSPDERLRYFQDLTSSKEQELVEQQRINKYLTTELTTHTRDIHFLRQLLKQSVDLLRESLPHQFDCAISKKMADELNDRVNITKADLEKADTLQDERAVRVHQRDYDVLETLATCLSERKYFHAYLAFHCLDQVVRDAMPLIHEFLAHHHSLQNCK
;
A
#
# COMPACT_ATOMS: atom_id res chain seq x y z
N GLU A 1 24.61 36.22 39.10
CA GLU A 1 23.36 35.63 38.57
C GLU A 1 22.18 36.31 39.27
N GLN A 2 21.32 37.02 38.53
CA GLN A 2 20.10 37.57 39.13
C GLN A 2 19.08 36.45 39.21
N VAL A 3 18.74 36.06 40.45
CA VAL A 3 17.73 35.04 40.74
C VAL A 3 16.36 35.73 40.67
N MET A 4 15.51 35.29 39.74
CA MET A 4 14.13 35.80 39.63
C MET A 4 13.40 35.73 40.97
N SER A 5 12.64 36.80 41.27
CA SER A 5 11.76 36.81 42.43
C SER A 5 10.73 35.67 42.32
N PRO A 6 10.19 35.18 43.45
CA PRO A 6 9.16 34.15 43.44
C PRO A 6 7.95 34.51 42.57
N ASP A 7 7.54 35.78 42.57
CA ASP A 7 6.39 36.26 41.78
C ASP A 7 6.68 36.31 40.27
N GLU A 8 7.90 36.66 39.88
CA GLU A 8 8.35 36.60 38.49
C GLU A 8 8.43 35.15 37.99
N ARG A 9 8.89 34.23 38.86
CA ARG A 9 8.90 32.79 38.54
C ARG A 9 7.48 32.24 38.37
N LEU A 10 6.55 32.61 39.23
CA LEU A 10 5.15 32.19 39.12
C LEU A 10 4.52 32.68 37.81
N ARG A 11 4.74 33.94 37.44
CA ARG A 11 4.29 34.49 36.16
C ARG A 11 4.92 33.76 34.97
N TYR A 12 6.24 33.54 34.99
CA TYR A 12 6.92 32.78 33.95
C TYR A 12 6.35 31.37 33.77
N PHE A 13 6.06 30.65 34.85
CA PHE A 13 5.46 29.32 34.77
C PHE A 13 4.01 29.33 34.28
N GLN A 14 3.23 30.36 34.61
CA GLN A 14 1.87 30.54 34.10
C GLN A 14 1.88 30.83 32.60
N ASP A 15 2.77 31.72 32.14
CA ASP A 15 2.94 32.05 30.73
C ASP A 15 3.43 30.83 29.93
N LEU A 16 4.38 30.08 30.47
CA LEU A 16 4.89 28.85 29.86
C LEU A 16 3.81 27.78 29.76
N THR A 17 3.00 27.61 30.80
CA THR A 17 1.86 26.66 30.79
C THR A 17 0.84 27.07 29.72
N SER A 18 0.47 28.35 29.68
CA SER A 18 -0.49 28.88 28.69
C SER A 18 0.02 28.73 27.26
N SER A 19 1.33 28.98 27.03
CA SER A 19 1.96 28.79 25.73
C SER A 19 1.97 27.33 25.29
N LYS A 20 2.28 26.40 26.20
CA LYS A 20 2.25 24.95 25.91
C LYS A 20 0.84 24.43 25.66
N GLU A 21 -0.16 24.95 26.38
CA GLU A 21 -1.56 24.62 26.13
C GLU A 21 -2.00 25.07 24.73
N GLN A 22 -1.60 26.27 24.30
CA GLN A 22 -1.86 26.75 22.93
C GLN A 22 -1.17 25.89 21.88
N GLU A 23 0.11 25.54 22.08
CA GLU A 23 0.85 24.66 21.17
C GLU A 23 0.18 23.28 21.06
N LEU A 24 -0.28 22.71 22.17
CA LEU A 24 -0.99 21.43 22.18
C LEU A 24 -2.30 21.50 21.38
N VAL A 25 -3.08 22.57 21.54
CA VAL A 25 -4.32 22.79 20.79
C VAL A 25 -4.05 22.92 19.29
N GLU A 26 -2.98 23.62 18.90
CA GLU A 26 -2.59 23.76 17.50
C GLU A 26 -2.14 22.42 16.91
N GLN A 27 -1.31 21.65 17.63
CA GLN A 27 -0.90 20.31 17.22
C GLN A 27 -2.10 19.36 17.06
N GLN A 28 -3.07 19.40 17.99
CA GLN A 28 -4.30 18.60 17.87
C GLN A 28 -5.11 18.99 16.62
N ARG A 29 -5.20 20.29 16.32
CA ARG A 29 -5.90 20.78 15.12
C ARG A 29 -5.20 20.32 13.84
N ILE A 30 -3.88 20.42 13.77
CA ILE A 30 -3.08 19.96 12.63
C ILE A 30 -3.22 18.45 12.46
N ASN A 31 -3.10 17.67 13.53
CA ASN A 31 -3.26 16.22 13.48
C ASN A 31 -4.65 15.80 12.98
N LYS A 32 -5.71 16.49 13.42
CA LYS A 32 -7.07 16.25 12.94
C LYS A 32 -7.20 16.55 11.44
N TYR A 33 -6.61 17.66 10.98
CA TYR A 33 -6.58 18.02 9.57
C TYR A 33 -5.84 16.96 8.74
N LEU A 34 -4.61 16.60 9.13
CA LEU A 34 -3.81 15.58 8.44
C LEU A 34 -4.51 14.23 8.41
N THR A 35 -5.15 13.82 9.51
CA THR A 35 -5.91 12.56 9.55
C THR A 35 -7.08 12.61 8.56
N THR A 36 -7.78 13.75 8.47
CA THR A 36 -8.89 13.93 7.53
C THR A 36 -8.40 13.86 6.09
N GLU A 37 -7.36 14.62 5.73
CA GLU A 37 -6.74 14.59 4.40
C GLU A 37 -6.27 13.18 4.02
N LEU A 38 -5.58 12.47 4.93
CA LEU A 38 -5.12 11.11 4.71
C LEU A 38 -6.29 10.15 4.43
N THR A 39 -7.39 10.28 5.17
CA THR A 39 -8.59 9.46 4.94
C THR A 39 -9.26 9.78 3.60
N THR A 40 -9.31 11.05 3.20
CA THR A 40 -9.84 11.48 1.90
C THR A 40 -8.99 10.91 0.77
N HIS A 41 -7.68 11.11 0.81
CA HIS A 41 -6.77 10.56 -0.21
C HIS A 41 -6.82 9.04 -0.28
N THR A 42 -6.96 8.35 0.85
CA THR A 42 -7.11 6.88 0.85
C THR A 42 -8.39 6.45 0.14
N ARG A 43 -9.50 7.16 0.34
CA ARG A 43 -10.76 6.92 -0.39
C ARG A 43 -10.62 7.22 -1.88
N ASP A 44 -9.99 8.33 -2.24
CA ASP A 44 -9.78 8.71 -3.64
C ASP A 44 -8.90 7.70 -4.37
N ILE A 45 -7.82 7.24 -3.75
CA ILE A 45 -6.97 6.17 -4.29
C ILE A 45 -7.79 4.89 -4.49
N HIS A 46 -8.62 4.51 -3.51
CA HIS A 46 -9.48 3.35 -3.65
C HIS A 46 -10.47 3.50 -4.82
N PHE A 47 -11.13 4.66 -4.93
CA PHE A 47 -12.06 4.96 -6.01
C PHE A 47 -11.39 4.94 -7.39
N LEU A 48 -10.23 5.59 -7.53
CA LEU A 48 -9.45 5.59 -8.77
C LEU A 48 -9.01 4.18 -9.17
N ARG A 49 -8.63 3.34 -8.20
CA ARG A 49 -8.31 1.92 -8.46
C ARG A 49 -9.53 1.15 -8.96
N GLN A 50 -10.72 1.39 -8.41
CA GLN A 50 -11.96 0.76 -8.89
C GLN A 50 -12.34 1.22 -10.30
N LEU A 51 -12.26 2.52 -10.59
CA LEU A 51 -12.50 3.04 -11.94
C LEU A 51 -11.51 2.48 -12.96
N LEU A 52 -10.24 2.38 -12.59
CA LEU A 52 -9.21 1.81 -13.43
C LEU A 52 -9.50 0.34 -13.72
N LYS A 53 -9.88 -0.45 -12.71
CA LYS A 53 -10.33 -1.84 -12.87
C LYS A 53 -11.49 -1.95 -13.86
N GLN A 54 -12.56 -1.17 -13.67
CA GLN A 54 -13.72 -1.17 -14.55
C GLN A 54 -13.37 -0.78 -15.99
N SER A 55 -12.55 0.25 -16.18
CA SER A 55 -12.11 0.70 -17.50
C SER A 55 -11.33 -0.40 -18.24
N VAL A 56 -10.58 -1.20 -17.49
CA VAL A 56 -9.75 -2.29 -18.02
C VAL A 56 -10.58 -3.52 -18.34
N ASP A 57 -11.55 -3.86 -17.49
CA ASP A 57 -12.50 -4.93 -17.78
C ASP A 57 -13.24 -4.65 -19.10
N LEU A 58 -13.73 -3.41 -19.30
CA LEU A 58 -14.35 -2.96 -20.55
C LEU A 58 -13.39 -3.03 -21.75
N LEU A 59 -12.13 -2.61 -21.57
CA LEU A 59 -11.12 -2.71 -22.63
C LEU A 59 -10.82 -4.17 -23.00
N ARG A 60 -10.80 -5.08 -22.03
CA ARG A 60 -10.57 -6.52 -22.26
C ARG A 60 -11.70 -7.14 -23.07
N GLU A 61 -12.96 -6.79 -22.78
CA GLU A 61 -14.12 -7.23 -23.57
C GLU A 61 -14.03 -6.77 -25.03
N SER A 62 -13.46 -5.59 -25.28
CA SER A 62 -13.30 -5.04 -26.63
C SER A 62 -12.11 -5.60 -27.43
N LEU A 63 -11.10 -6.18 -26.76
CA LEU A 63 -9.85 -6.68 -27.38
C LEU A 63 -9.47 -8.09 -26.87
N PRO A 64 -10.30 -9.12 -27.09
CA PRO A 64 -10.10 -10.45 -26.51
C PRO A 64 -8.89 -11.22 -27.05
N HIS A 65 -8.32 -10.83 -28.20
CA HIS A 65 -7.33 -11.63 -28.95
C HIS A 65 -5.88 -11.11 -28.92
N GLN A 66 -5.54 -10.12 -28.08
CA GLN A 66 -4.19 -9.53 -28.07
C GLN A 66 -3.29 -9.98 -26.92
N PHE A 67 -3.75 -10.88 -26.05
CA PHE A 67 -3.09 -11.14 -24.78
C PHE A 67 -2.90 -12.63 -24.52
N ASP A 68 -2.14 -13.30 -25.38
CA ASP A 68 -1.67 -14.67 -25.15
C ASP A 68 -0.17 -14.65 -24.84
N CYS A 69 0.17 -14.47 -23.57
CA CYS A 69 1.53 -14.68 -23.07
C CYS A 69 1.48 -15.67 -21.90
N ALA A 70 1.90 -16.91 -22.13
CA ALA A 70 1.95 -17.91 -21.06
C ALA A 70 2.90 -17.46 -19.95
N ILE A 71 2.46 -17.57 -18.69
CA ILE A 71 3.32 -17.37 -17.53
C ILE A 71 4.39 -18.47 -17.56
N SER A 72 5.66 -18.09 -17.45
CA SER A 72 6.71 -19.09 -17.33
C SER A 72 6.59 -19.85 -16.00
N LYS A 73 6.93 -21.14 -16.00
CA LYS A 73 6.92 -21.95 -14.77
C LYS A 73 7.70 -21.28 -13.64
N LYS A 74 8.86 -20.70 -13.96
CA LYS A 74 9.74 -20.03 -13.00
C LYS A 74 9.05 -18.83 -12.30
N MET A 75 8.23 -18.06 -13.03
CA MET A 75 7.47 -16.96 -12.45
C MET A 75 6.31 -17.46 -11.58
N ALA A 76 5.64 -18.54 -12.01
CA ALA A 76 4.58 -19.15 -11.21
C ALA A 76 5.15 -19.71 -9.89
N ASP A 77 6.32 -20.35 -9.95
CA ASP A 77 7.03 -20.86 -8.77
C ASP A 77 7.42 -19.70 -7.84
N GLU A 78 8.00 -18.62 -8.35
CA GLU A 78 8.38 -17.43 -7.57
C GLU A 78 7.18 -16.77 -6.86
N LEU A 79 6.05 -16.63 -7.56
CA LEU A 79 4.83 -16.09 -6.97
C LEU A 79 4.28 -17.00 -5.86
N ASN A 80 4.25 -18.31 -6.11
CA ASN A 80 3.78 -19.30 -5.14
C ASN A 80 4.67 -19.34 -3.90
N ASP A 81 5.99 -19.28 -4.07
CA ASP A 81 6.93 -19.19 -2.96
C ASP A 81 6.63 -17.96 -2.10
N ARG A 82 6.33 -16.81 -2.73
CA ARG A 82 6.00 -15.59 -1.99
C ARG A 82 4.67 -15.69 -1.25
N VAL A 83 3.64 -16.23 -1.89
CA VAL A 83 2.35 -16.50 -1.24
C VAL A 83 2.53 -17.40 -0.02
N ASN A 84 3.34 -18.45 -0.14
CA ASN A 84 3.61 -19.39 0.95
C ASN A 84 4.39 -18.73 2.10
N ILE A 85 5.40 -17.90 1.81
CA ILE A 85 6.14 -17.14 2.83
C ILE A 85 5.21 -16.19 3.56
N THR A 86 4.43 -15.37 2.84
CA THR A 86 3.53 -14.39 3.47
C THR A 86 2.43 -15.07 4.28
N LYS A 87 1.94 -16.23 3.84
CA LYS A 87 1.01 -17.05 4.61
C LYS A 87 1.64 -17.56 5.91
N ALA A 88 2.87 -18.05 5.87
CA ALA A 88 3.58 -18.49 7.07
C ALA A 88 3.84 -17.33 8.05
N ASP A 89 4.18 -16.15 7.53
CA ASP A 89 4.37 -14.93 8.34
C ASP A 89 3.05 -14.49 8.99
N LEU A 90 1.92 -14.61 8.27
CA LEU A 90 0.59 -14.34 8.80
C LEU A 90 0.22 -15.30 9.95
N GLU A 91 0.41 -16.60 9.75
CA GLU A 91 0.15 -17.63 10.79
C GLU A 91 1.02 -17.40 12.03
N LYS A 92 2.29 -17.00 11.83
CA LYS A 92 3.20 -16.66 12.92
C LYS A 92 2.76 -15.38 13.65
N ALA A 93 2.36 -14.34 12.92
CA ALA A 93 1.86 -13.09 13.50
C ALA A 93 0.60 -13.31 14.33
N ASP A 94 -0.31 -14.16 13.86
CA ASP A 94 -1.53 -14.54 14.56
C ASP A 94 -1.21 -15.30 15.86
N THR A 95 -0.29 -16.26 15.80
CA THR A 95 0.20 -17.00 16.98
C THR A 95 0.83 -16.08 18.03
N LEU A 96 1.54 -15.03 17.58
CA LEU A 96 2.18 -14.03 18.45
C LEU A 96 1.22 -12.93 18.91
N GLN A 97 -0.04 -12.93 18.45
CA GLN A 97 -1.03 -11.88 18.71
C GLN A 97 -0.56 -10.46 18.33
N ASP A 98 0.31 -10.35 17.32
CA ASP A 98 0.72 -9.05 16.78
C ASP A 98 -0.32 -8.56 15.77
N GLU A 99 -1.35 -7.87 16.27
CA GLU A 99 -2.44 -7.36 15.44
C GLU A 99 -1.97 -6.48 14.28
N ARG A 100 -0.85 -5.76 14.45
CA ARG A 100 -0.32 -4.90 13.39
C ARG A 100 0.30 -5.75 12.29
N ALA A 101 1.11 -6.74 12.65
CA ALA A 101 1.69 -7.66 11.69
C ALA A 101 0.62 -8.48 10.97
N VAL A 102 -0.41 -8.97 11.68
CA VAL A 102 -1.55 -9.69 11.07
C VAL A 102 -2.22 -8.83 10.00
N ARG A 103 -2.54 -7.56 10.29
CA ARG A 103 -3.17 -6.67 9.31
C ARG A 103 -2.30 -6.45 8.07
N VAL A 104 -0.99 -6.31 8.23
CA VAL A 104 -0.05 -6.09 7.12
C VAL A 104 0.09 -7.36 6.29
N HIS A 105 0.36 -8.50 6.91
CA HIS A 105 0.54 -9.76 6.20
C HIS A 105 -0.75 -10.24 5.52
N GLN A 106 -1.92 -10.00 6.12
CA GLN A 106 -3.20 -10.29 5.48
C GLN A 106 -3.39 -9.46 4.21
N ARG A 107 -3.17 -8.15 4.29
CA ARG A 107 -3.24 -7.26 3.12
C ARG A 107 -2.30 -7.74 2.01
N ASP A 108 -1.05 -8.06 2.37
CA ASP A 108 -0.04 -8.49 1.40
C ASP A 108 -0.40 -9.84 0.77
N TYR A 109 -0.92 -10.77 1.58
CA TYR A 109 -1.43 -12.06 1.12
C TYR A 109 -2.57 -11.88 0.10
N ASP A 110 -3.58 -11.07 0.42
CA ASP A 110 -4.74 -10.84 -0.45
C ASP A 110 -4.31 -10.23 -1.80
N VAL A 111 -3.33 -9.32 -1.80
CA VAL A 111 -2.80 -8.72 -3.03
C VAL A 111 -2.01 -9.74 -3.85
N LEU A 112 -1.16 -10.56 -3.21
CA LEU A 112 -0.40 -11.62 -3.89
C LEU A 112 -1.32 -12.71 -4.46
N GLU A 113 -2.37 -13.09 -3.75
CA GLU A 113 -3.38 -14.04 -4.23
C GLU A 113 -4.17 -13.46 -5.42
N THR A 114 -4.55 -12.19 -5.34
CA THR A 114 -5.19 -11.48 -6.45
C THR A 114 -4.28 -11.45 -7.68
N LEU A 115 -2.98 -11.16 -7.48
CA LEU A 115 -1.99 -11.18 -8.55
C LEU A 115 -1.88 -12.57 -9.19
N ALA A 116 -1.80 -13.63 -8.39
CA ALA A 116 -1.75 -15.01 -8.86
C ALA A 116 -2.98 -15.37 -9.70
N THR A 117 -4.16 -15.07 -9.18
CA THR A 117 -5.43 -15.29 -9.89
C THR A 117 -5.47 -14.53 -11.22
N CYS A 118 -5.10 -13.25 -11.20
CA CYS A 118 -5.09 -12.43 -12.41
C CYS A 118 -4.12 -12.97 -13.47
N LEU A 119 -2.94 -13.41 -13.06
CA LEU A 119 -1.99 -14.00 -13.98
C LEU A 119 -2.56 -15.31 -14.56
N SER A 120 -3.03 -16.24 -13.72
CA SER A 120 -3.59 -17.53 -14.15
C SER A 120 -4.77 -17.37 -15.13
N GLU A 121 -5.61 -16.36 -14.93
CA GLU A 121 -6.75 -16.04 -15.79
C GLU A 121 -6.39 -15.16 -17.01
N ARG A 122 -5.09 -14.92 -17.26
CA ARG A 122 -4.59 -14.04 -18.33
C ARG A 122 -5.16 -12.61 -18.26
N LYS A 123 -5.41 -12.10 -17.06
CA LYS A 123 -5.82 -10.73 -16.75
C LYS A 123 -4.58 -9.87 -16.47
N TYR A 124 -3.65 -9.76 -17.42
CA TYR A 124 -2.32 -9.16 -17.17
C TYR A 124 -2.36 -7.68 -16.75
N PHE A 125 -3.35 -6.91 -17.23
CA PHE A 125 -3.50 -5.54 -16.75
C PHE A 125 -3.94 -5.51 -15.28
N HIS A 126 -4.87 -6.37 -14.86
CA HIS A 126 -5.24 -6.49 -13.45
C HIS A 126 -4.07 -6.96 -12.59
N ALA A 127 -3.28 -7.90 -13.11
CA ALA A 127 -2.03 -8.31 -12.50
C ALA A 127 -1.05 -7.12 -12.36
N TYR A 128 -0.92 -6.27 -13.37
CA TYR A 128 -0.10 -5.05 -13.31
C TYR A 128 -0.57 -4.11 -12.20
N LEU A 129 -1.88 -3.87 -12.08
CA LEU A 129 -2.44 -3.03 -11.01
C LEU A 129 -2.20 -3.63 -9.62
N ALA A 130 -2.45 -4.94 -9.46
CA ALA A 130 -2.22 -5.64 -8.20
C ALA A 130 -0.74 -5.62 -7.82
N PHE A 131 0.15 -5.85 -8.78
CA PHE A 131 1.60 -5.79 -8.58
C PHE A 131 2.04 -4.41 -8.08
N HIS A 132 1.51 -3.32 -8.64
CA HIS A 132 1.84 -1.97 -8.18
C HIS A 132 1.23 -1.57 -6.83
N CYS A 133 0.32 -2.37 -6.30
CA CYS A 133 -0.18 -2.22 -4.93
C CYS A 133 0.72 -2.89 -3.88
N LEU A 134 1.67 -3.73 -4.30
CA LEU A 134 2.67 -4.31 -3.40
C LEU A 134 3.69 -3.26 -2.96
N ASP A 135 4.19 -3.41 -1.73
CA ASP A 135 5.28 -2.59 -1.24
C ASP A 135 6.56 -2.81 -2.08
N GLN A 136 7.37 -1.75 -2.21
CA GLN A 136 8.53 -1.74 -3.10
C GLN A 136 9.50 -2.90 -2.83
N VAL A 137 9.75 -3.22 -1.55
CA VAL A 137 10.62 -4.34 -1.15
C VAL A 137 10.12 -5.69 -1.67
N VAL A 138 8.80 -5.89 -1.68
CA VAL A 138 8.18 -7.13 -2.19
C VAL A 138 8.24 -7.17 -3.71
N ARG A 139 7.98 -6.04 -4.38
CA ARG A 139 8.08 -5.94 -5.85
C ARG A 139 9.50 -6.21 -6.36
N ASP A 140 10.51 -5.64 -5.70
CA ASP A 140 11.91 -5.79 -6.09
C ASP A 140 12.42 -7.22 -5.87
N ALA A 141 11.77 -7.97 -4.97
CA ALA A 141 12.03 -9.38 -4.75
C ALA A 141 11.35 -10.31 -5.77
N MET A 142 10.59 -9.77 -6.73
CA MET A 142 9.87 -10.54 -7.77
C MET A 142 10.31 -10.12 -9.20
N PRO A 143 11.62 -10.16 -9.52
CA PRO A 143 12.18 -9.60 -10.76
C PRO A 143 11.58 -10.20 -12.04
N LEU A 144 11.24 -11.49 -12.07
CA LEU A 144 10.72 -12.11 -13.30
C LEU A 144 9.28 -11.67 -13.59
N ILE A 145 8.50 -11.47 -12.53
CA ILE A 145 7.12 -10.98 -12.64
C ILE A 145 7.13 -9.51 -13.03
N HIS A 146 8.02 -8.71 -12.46
CA HIS A 146 8.23 -7.32 -12.87
C HIS A 146 8.64 -7.25 -14.35
N GLU A 147 9.64 -8.01 -14.77
CA GLU A 147 10.12 -8.06 -16.14
C GLU A 147 8.98 -8.39 -17.11
N PHE A 148 8.24 -9.46 -16.84
CA PHE A 148 7.09 -9.87 -17.66
C PHE A 148 6.03 -8.77 -17.79
N LEU A 149 5.63 -8.18 -16.66
CA LEU A 149 4.60 -7.14 -16.62
C LEU A 149 5.07 -5.85 -17.34
N ALA A 150 6.36 -5.52 -17.27
CA ALA A 150 6.97 -4.42 -17.99
C ALA A 150 7.00 -4.65 -19.52
N HIS A 151 7.34 -5.87 -19.95
CA HIS A 151 7.31 -6.26 -21.36
C HIS A 151 5.89 -6.29 -21.93
N HIS A 152 4.90 -6.71 -21.14
CA HIS A 152 3.50 -6.66 -21.56
C HIS A 152 3.01 -5.22 -21.74
N HIS A 153 3.48 -4.28 -20.91
CA HIS A 153 3.17 -2.84 -21.07
C HIS A 153 3.83 -2.26 -22.33
N SER A 154 5.05 -2.67 -22.68
CA SER A 154 5.73 -2.17 -23.89
C SER A 154 5.13 -2.72 -25.19
N LEU A 155 4.57 -3.93 -25.19
CA LEU A 155 3.86 -4.52 -26.34
C LEU A 155 2.57 -3.77 -26.72
N GLN A 156 2.01 -2.93 -25.85
CA GLN A 156 0.90 -2.03 -26.19
C GLN A 156 1.35 -0.82 -27.04
N ASN A 157 2.64 -0.49 -27.03
CA ASN A 157 3.22 0.61 -27.82
C ASN A 157 3.78 0.18 -29.18
N CYS A 158 3.72 -1.11 -29.50
CA CYS A 158 4.06 -1.63 -30.83
C CYS A 158 2.78 -1.87 -31.63
N LYS A 159 2.12 -0.78 -32.03
CA LYS A 159 1.19 -0.76 -33.16
C LYS A 159 1.44 0.48 -34.00
#